data_AF-A0A2E0CCJ4-F1
#
_entry.id   AF-A0A2E0CCJ4-F1
#
_cell.length_a   1.000
_cell.length_b   1.000
_cell.length_c   1.000
_cell.angle_alpha   90.00
_cell.angle_beta   90.00
_cell.angle_gamma   90.00
#
_symmetry.space_group_name_H-M   'P 1'
#
loop_
_entity.id
_entity.type
_entity.pdbx_description
1 polymer ?
#
loop_
_entity_poly.entity_id
_entity_poly.type
_entity_poly.pdbx_seq_one_letter_code
_entity_poly.pdbx_strand_id
1 'polypeptide(L)'
;MVILQRDEIISKLRAWHQQALDSEEIWRWALQATSECVTDDEVIKAVMEMLCAIPQDLWIEEDAQVMIDALSNPVDQSDLSINLLWNYPDIVDLAGRRRTLHDHPLYGPYCGE
;
A
#
# COMPACT_ATOMS: atom_id res chain seq x y z
N MET A 1 17.11 13.26 9.12
CA MET A 1 16.11 12.17 9.20
C MET A 1 14.75 12.84 9.15
N VAL A 2 13.95 12.54 8.13
CA VAL A 2 12.64 13.16 7.92
C VAL A 2 11.58 12.27 8.60
N ILE A 3 10.60 12.87 9.28
CA ILE A 3 9.50 12.11 9.90
C ILE A 3 8.36 12.02 8.90
N LEU A 4 8.01 10.79 8.50
CA LEU A 4 6.93 10.56 7.56
C LEU A 4 5.57 10.84 8.23
N GLN A 5 4.71 11.61 7.57
CA GLN A 5 3.39 12.01 8.09
C GLN A 5 2.26 11.33 7.32
N ARG A 6 1.13 11.08 7.98
CA ARG A 6 -0.05 10.43 7.36
C ARG A 6 -0.54 11.18 6.12
N ASP A 7 -0.59 12.51 6.18
CA ASP A 7 -1.08 13.35 5.08
C ASP A 7 -0.27 13.18 3.79
N GLU A 8 1.05 13.01 3.90
CA GLU A 8 1.93 12.79 2.75
C GLU A 8 1.60 11.45 2.07
N ILE A 9 1.44 10.39 2.87
CA ILE A 9 1.12 9.05 2.39
C ILE A 9 -0.28 9.03 1.78
N ILE A 10 -1.26 9.65 2.44
CA ILE A 10 -2.63 9.80 1.92
C ILE A 10 -2.61 10.50 0.57
N SER A 11 -1.80 11.57 0.39
CA SER A 11 -1.69 12.25 -0.90
C SER A 11 -1.14 11.33 -1.99
N LYS A 12 -0.15 10.49 -1.67
CA LYS A 12 0.44 9.52 -2.61
C LYS A 12 -0.55 8.41 -2.96
N LEU A 13 -1.24 7.86 -1.97
CA LEU A 13 -2.28 6.86 -2.15
C LEU A 13 -3.45 7.39 -2.99
N ARG A 14 -3.88 8.63 -2.77
CA ARG A 14 -4.92 9.26 -3.60
C ARG A 14 -4.49 9.42 -5.04
N ALA A 15 -3.24 9.84 -5.28
CA ALA A 15 -2.72 9.94 -6.63
C ALA A 15 -2.63 8.58 -7.32
N TRP A 16 -2.23 7.53 -6.60
CA TRP A 16 -2.24 6.16 -7.10
C TRP A 16 -3.67 5.66 -7.39
N HIS A 17 -4.60 5.83 -6.45
CA HIS A 17 -6.01 5.48 -6.61
C HIS A 17 -6.67 6.15 -7.82
N GLN A 18 -6.27 7.40 -8.10
CA GLN A 18 -6.76 8.19 -9.23
C GLN A 18 -5.97 7.95 -10.52
N GLN A 19 -5.03 6.99 -10.52
CA GLN A 19 -4.15 6.65 -11.64
C GLN A 19 -3.30 7.85 -12.14
N ALA A 20 -3.04 8.83 -11.26
CA ALA A 20 -2.09 9.90 -11.50
C ALA A 20 -0.65 9.50 -11.16
N LEU A 21 -0.48 8.42 -10.38
CA LEU A 21 0.76 7.67 -10.24
C LEU A 21 0.47 6.22 -10.62
N ASP A 22 1.39 5.58 -11.32
CA ASP A 22 1.29 4.14 -11.56
C ASP A 22 1.80 3.32 -10.35
N SER A 23 1.53 2.01 -10.36
CA SER A 23 1.92 1.10 -9.29
C SER A 23 3.44 0.96 -9.10
N GLU A 24 4.23 1.17 -10.15
CA GLU A 24 5.69 1.12 -10.05
C GLU A 24 6.23 2.39 -9.39
N GLU A 25 5.66 3.55 -9.71
CA GLU A 25 6.02 4.84 -9.11
C GLU A 25 5.74 4.87 -7.60
N ILE A 26 4.55 4.42 -7.17
CA ILE A 26 4.20 4.37 -5.74
C ILE A 26 5.07 3.35 -4.99
N TRP A 27 5.36 2.20 -5.60
CA TRP A 27 6.21 1.16 -5.01
C TRP A 27 7.65 1.67 -4.81
N ARG A 28 8.24 2.27 -5.84
CA ARG A 28 9.59 2.87 -5.75
C ARG A 28 9.65 3.99 -4.74
N TRP A 29 8.61 4.83 -4.68
CA TRP A 29 8.51 5.88 -3.66
C TRP A 29 8.49 5.27 -2.25
N ALA A 30 7.73 4.20 -2.02
CA ALA A 30 7.66 3.56 -0.71
C ALA A 30 9.00 2.94 -0.28
N LEU A 31 9.70 2.27 -1.20
CA LEU A 31 11.05 1.74 -0.96
C LEU A 31 12.05 2.85 -0.61
N GLN A 32 11.99 3.99 -1.31
CA GLN A 32 12.84 5.12 -1.00
C GLN A 32 12.50 5.73 0.38
N ALA A 33 11.22 6.00 0.62
CA ALA A 33 10.76 6.62 1.86
C ALA A 33 11.11 5.78 3.10
N THR A 34 10.98 4.45 3.03
CA THR A 34 11.38 3.56 4.13
C THR A 34 12.88 3.54 4.41
N SER A 35 13.72 3.88 3.42
CA SER A 35 15.17 3.99 3.61
C SER A 35 15.65 5.34 4.17
N GLU A 36 14.84 6.40 4.00
CA GLU A 36 15.24 7.79 4.29
C GLU A 36 14.49 8.41 5.48
N CYS A 37 13.30 7.89 5.78
CA CYS A 37 12.38 8.45 6.76
C CYS A 37 12.18 7.51 7.95
N VAL A 38 11.70 8.08 9.06
CA VAL A 38 11.26 7.31 10.24
C VAL A 38 9.85 7.73 10.66
N THR A 39 9.21 6.88 11.45
CA THR A 39 7.91 7.19 12.07
C THR A 39 7.71 6.33 13.32
N ASP A 40 7.01 6.88 14.32
CA ASP A 40 6.52 6.14 15.49
C ASP A 40 5.06 5.70 15.32
N ASP A 41 4.43 6.08 14.21
CA ASP A 41 3.04 5.72 13.93
C ASP A 41 2.96 4.31 13.32
N GLU A 42 2.42 3.37 14.09
CA GLU A 42 2.28 1.98 13.67
C GLU A 42 1.41 1.80 12.42
N VAL A 43 0.42 2.68 12.20
CA VAL A 43 -0.43 2.63 10.99
C VAL A 43 0.39 3.04 9.76
N ILE A 44 1.24 4.05 9.89
CA ILE A 44 2.19 4.41 8.83
C ILE A 44 3.11 3.23 8.52
N LYS A 45 3.68 2.57 9.54
CA LYS A 45 4.55 1.42 9.34
C LYS A 45 3.86 0.30 8.56
N ALA A 46 2.63 -0.06 8.96
CA ALA A 46 1.86 -1.10 8.27
C ALA A 46 1.53 -0.73 6.83
N VAL A 47 1.10 0.51 6.55
CA VAL A 47 0.84 0.95 5.17
C VAL A 47 2.12 0.94 4.34
N MET A 48 3.24 1.40 4.89
CA MET A 48 4.52 1.40 4.16
C MET A 48 5.00 -0.03 3.87
N GLU A 49 4.77 -0.98 4.77
CA GLU A 49 5.05 -2.40 4.55
C GLU A 49 4.23 -2.94 3.37
N MET A 50 2.91 -2.70 3.34
CA MET A 50 2.06 -3.08 2.22
C MET A 50 2.51 -2.43 0.90
N LEU A 51 2.84 -1.14 0.92
CA LEU A 51 3.31 -0.43 -0.28
C LEU A 51 4.64 -0.96 -0.80
N CYS A 52 5.56 -1.38 0.08
CA CYS A 52 6.81 -2.01 -0.33
C CYS A 52 6.60 -3.41 -0.93
N ALA A 53 5.48 -4.05 -0.61
CA ALA A 53 5.10 -5.37 -1.09
C ALA A 53 4.18 -5.35 -2.33
N ILE A 54 3.86 -4.19 -2.92
CA ILE A 54 2.94 -4.05 -4.07
C ILE A 54 3.09 -5.14 -5.14
N PRO A 55 4.29 -5.39 -5.70
CA PRO A 55 4.42 -6.39 -6.76
C PRO A 55 4.16 -7.81 -6.27
N GLN A 56 4.61 -8.12 -5.06
CA GLN A 56 4.55 -9.46 -4.47
C GLN A 56 3.15 -9.84 -4.01
N ASP A 57 2.47 -8.90 -3.34
CA ASP A 57 1.13 -9.11 -2.80
C ASP A 57 0.03 -8.78 -3.81
N LEU A 58 0.40 -8.32 -5.00
CA LEU A 58 -0.51 -7.96 -6.08
C LEU A 58 -1.50 -6.85 -5.66
N TRP A 59 -1.01 -5.87 -4.90
CA TRP A 59 -1.79 -4.68 -4.55
C TRP A 59 -1.97 -3.79 -5.78
N ILE A 60 -3.20 -3.36 -6.02
CA ILE A 60 -3.58 -2.50 -7.16
C ILE A 60 -4.20 -1.19 -6.65
N GLU A 61 -4.41 -0.24 -7.55
CA GLU A 61 -4.89 1.11 -7.22
C GLU A 61 -6.23 1.13 -6.47
N GLU A 62 -7.05 0.09 -6.65
CA GLU A 62 -8.33 -0.09 -5.97
C GLU A 62 -8.14 -0.34 -4.47
N ASP A 63 -7.03 -0.98 -4.08
CA ASP A 63 -6.69 -1.29 -2.68
C ASP A 63 -6.21 -0.07 -1.92
N ALA A 64 -5.77 0.98 -2.61
CA ALA A 64 -5.32 2.22 -1.99
C ALA A 64 -6.39 2.79 -1.03
N GLN A 65 -7.68 2.55 -1.31
CA GLN A 65 -8.77 3.02 -0.46
C GLN A 65 -8.70 2.47 0.96
N VAL A 66 -8.37 1.18 1.15
CA VAL A 66 -8.29 0.60 2.51
C VAL A 66 -7.14 1.22 3.31
N MET A 67 -6.03 1.54 2.63
CA MET A 67 -4.88 2.21 3.24
C MET A 67 -5.20 3.67 3.61
N ILE A 68 -5.94 4.37 2.76
CA ILE A 68 -6.44 5.73 3.03
C ILE A 68 -7.38 5.72 4.24
N ASP A 69 -8.31 4.77 4.31
CA ASP A 69 -9.27 4.66 5.41
C ASP A 69 -8.55 4.39 6.74
N ALA A 70 -7.56 3.48 6.74
CA ALA A 70 -6.74 3.21 7.91
C ALA A 70 -5.97 4.45 8.38
N LEU A 71 -5.34 5.21 7.47
CA LEU A 71 -4.60 6.43 7.81
C LEU A 71 -5.52 7.57 8.26
N SER A 72 -6.75 7.61 7.77
CA SER A 72 -7.74 8.65 8.09
C SER A 72 -8.37 8.49 9.48
N ASN A 73 -8.25 7.30 10.09
CA ASN A 73 -8.69 7.08 11.46
C ASN A 73 -7.86 7.91 12.44
N PRO A 74 -8.44 8.37 13.57
CA PRO A 74 -7.70 8.99 14.66
C PRO A 74 -6.53 8.15 15.16
N VAL A 75 -5.47 8.79 15.66
CA VAL A 75 -4.24 8.11 16.14
C VAL A 75 -4.52 7.17 17.32
N ASP A 76 -5.50 7.48 18.16
CA ASP A 76 -5.98 6.63 19.26
C ASP A 76 -6.80 5.41 18.79
N GLN A 77 -7.07 5.30 17.50
CA GLN A 77 -7.73 4.15 16.85
C GLN A 77 -6.75 3.37 15.95
N SER A 78 -5.47 3.33 16.33
CA SER A 78 -4.44 2.55 15.63
C SER A 78 -4.80 1.07 15.55
N ASP A 79 -5.26 0.44 16.64
CA ASP A 79 -5.67 -0.98 16.64
C ASP A 79 -6.77 -1.29 15.62
N LEU A 80 -7.77 -0.40 15.49
CA LEU A 80 -8.82 -0.54 14.49
C LEU A 80 -8.24 -0.48 13.07
N SER A 81 -7.34 0.47 12.85
CA SER A 81 -6.70 0.70 11.55
C SER A 81 -5.81 -0.47 11.14
N ILE A 82 -5.02 -0.99 12.08
CA ILE A 82 -4.18 -2.17 11.89
C ILE A 82 -5.03 -3.41 11.59
N ASN A 83 -6.13 -3.61 12.34
CA ASN A 83 -7.05 -4.71 12.06
C ASN A 83 -7.71 -4.59 10.68
N LEU A 84 -8.04 -3.37 10.23
CA LEU A 84 -8.56 -3.14 8.89
C LEU A 84 -7.55 -3.58 7.82
N LEU A 85 -6.28 -3.17 7.96
CA LEU A 85 -5.22 -3.51 7.01
C LEU A 85 -4.95 -5.02 6.97
N TRP A 86 -4.87 -5.69 8.13
CA TRP A 86 -4.52 -7.12 8.16
C TRP A 86 -5.65 -8.06 7.77
N ASN A 87 -6.92 -7.66 7.90
CA ASN A 87 -8.06 -8.48 7.45
C ASN A 87 -8.42 -8.25 5.98
N TYR A 88 -7.95 -7.16 5.37
CA TYR A 88 -8.25 -6.87 3.97
C TYR A 88 -7.73 -7.92 2.97
N PRO A 89 -6.50 -8.46 3.09
CA PRO A 89 -6.00 -9.50 2.21
C PRO A 89 -6.92 -10.73 2.10
N ASP A 90 -7.64 -11.08 3.18
CA ASP A 90 -8.50 -12.27 3.24
C ASP A 90 -9.72 -12.19 2.30
N ILE A 91 -10.11 -10.99 1.87
CA ILE A 91 -11.25 -10.78 0.97
C ILE A 91 -10.84 -10.54 -0.49
N VAL A 92 -9.54 -10.46 -0.77
CA VAL A 92 -9.01 -10.19 -2.11
C VAL A 92 -8.97 -11.48 -2.94
N ASP A 93 -9.52 -11.42 -4.16
CA ASP A 93 -9.41 -12.52 -5.14
C ASP A 93 -8.01 -12.55 -5.77
N LEU A 94 -7.04 -13.08 -5.04
CA LEU A 94 -5.66 -13.23 -5.51
C LEU A 94 -5.55 -14.12 -6.76
N ALA A 95 -6.39 -15.16 -6.86
CA ALA A 95 -6.40 -16.05 -8.02
C ALA A 95 -6.93 -15.35 -9.29
N GLY A 96 -7.91 -14.46 -9.13
CA GLY A 96 -8.33 -13.52 -10.17
C GLY A 96 -7.20 -12.58 -10.58
N ARG A 97 -6.54 -11.95 -9.61
CA ARG A 97 -5.44 -11.01 -9.87
C ARG A 97 -4.27 -11.65 -10.60
N ARG A 98 -3.81 -12.83 -10.18
CA ARG A 98 -2.72 -13.56 -10.85
C ARG A 98 -3.00 -13.80 -12.33
N ARG A 99 -4.26 -14.08 -12.68
CA ARG A 99 -4.67 -14.27 -14.09
C ARG A 99 -4.68 -12.94 -14.86
N THR A 100 -5.25 -11.89 -14.28
CA THR A 100 -5.36 -10.58 -14.94
C THR A 100 -4.01 -9.89 -15.10
N LEU A 101 -3.13 -10.03 -14.11
CA LEU A 101 -1.84 -9.34 -14.03
C LEU A 101 -0.68 -10.16 -14.60
N HIS A 102 -0.94 -11.36 -15.13
CA HIS A 102 0.10 -12.29 -15.60
C HIS A 102 1.08 -11.66 -16.59
N ASP A 103 0.55 -10.85 -17.52
CA ASP A 103 1.35 -10.19 -18.56
C ASP A 103 1.78 -8.76 -18.15
N HIS A 104 1.43 -8.29 -16.95
CA HIS A 104 1.76 -6.94 -16.50
C HIS A 104 3.26 -6.84 -16.16
N PRO A 105 4.02 -5.85 -16.65
CA PRO A 105 5.48 -5.77 -16.44
C PRO A 105 5.91 -5.79 -14.96
N LEU A 106 5.17 -5.08 -14.10
CA LEU A 106 5.45 -5.03 -12.65
C LEU A 106 5.06 -6.31 -11.91
N TYR A 107 3.90 -6.89 -12.20
CA TYR A 107 3.29 -7.96 -11.39
C TYR A 107 3.51 -9.37 -11.97
N GLY A 108 3.67 -9.49 -13.29
CA GLY A 108 3.84 -10.76 -13.99
C GLY A 108 4.91 -11.67 -13.38
N PRO A 109 6.09 -11.15 -12.98
CA PRO A 109 7.10 -11.95 -12.27
C PRO A 109 6.62 -12.61 -10.97
N TYR A 110 5.57 -12.08 -10.35
CA TYR A 110 4.99 -12.54 -9.07
C TYR A 110 3.70 -13.34 -9.25
N CYS A 111 3.22 -13.50 -10.49
CA CYS A 111 1.97 -14.22 -10.78
C CYS A 111 2.16 -15.73 -10.99
N GLY A 112 3.40 -16.23 -10.98
CA GLY A 112 3.77 -17.61 -11.37
C GLY A 112 3.76 -18.65 -10.25
N GLU A 113 3.31 -18.31 -9.05
CA GLU A 113 3.17 -19.25 -7.92
C GLU A 113 1.85 -20.04 -7.96
#